data_AF-A0A7J6EMN7-F1
#
_entry.id   AF-A0A7J6EMN7-F1
#
_cell.length_a   1.000
_cell.length_b   1.000
_cell.length_c   1.000
_cell.angle_alpha   90.00
_cell.angle_beta   90.00
_cell.angle_gamma   90.00
#
_symmetry.space_group_name_H-M   'P 1'
#
loop_
_entity.id
_entity.type
_entity.pdbx_description
1 polymer ?
#
loop_
_entity_poly.entity_id
_entity_poly.type
_entity_poly.pdbx_seq_one_letter_code
_entity_poly.pdbx_strand_id
1 'polypeptide(L)'
;GIPSNQLKQTTTEEKSYSQRDLIISEKQENFKEQNLSEWSSPLKLLSQDKEALLKVPVLFASFDQTSRLASGYGACSVIAILIAHWLHCNPKLIPTRVQFESLIIQGSSEWRALSNESSYYQNKFYNNHFDIETVINAGIRPVSICTDRSVTGMFGVEKFNLLKDMFSLDNMWETITKDLTTEPKIFVVGWNDHFFVLKLELHVCYIIDSYGSRLFRGCNQAYMLKFDDSSVIYGTDQQILCTGKDCCKEYMRKFLSSTIVMNLEKEYKRGYIQLPYLYEKLQVDMSYMCLNAPSPVPSSSSSSFDVSSPVPSSSLSSYI
;
A
#
# COMPACT_ATOMS: atom_id res chain seq x y z
N GLY A 1 30.52 -25.95 73.50
CA GLY A 1 29.30 -26.56 72.95
C GLY A 1 28.36 -25.45 72.56
N ILE A 2 28.09 -25.30 71.26
CA ILE A 2 27.22 -24.28 70.68
C ILE A 2 25.98 -25.01 70.12
N PRO A 3 24.74 -24.48 70.30
CA PRO A 3 23.53 -25.22 69.97
C PRO A 3 23.16 -25.15 68.49
N SER A 4 22.54 -26.23 68.02
CA SER A 4 21.99 -26.45 66.68
C SER A 4 20.88 -25.45 66.33
N ASN A 5 20.99 -24.81 65.16
CA ASN A 5 19.93 -24.01 64.55
C ASN A 5 19.46 -24.66 63.25
N GLN A 6 18.14 -24.69 63.08
CA GLN A 6 17.43 -25.38 62.01
C GLN A 6 17.72 -24.80 60.62
N LEU A 7 17.93 -25.69 59.65
CA LEU A 7 18.06 -25.39 58.23
C LEU A 7 16.67 -25.02 57.67
N LYS A 8 16.45 -23.74 57.33
CA LYS A 8 15.31 -23.33 56.49
C LYS A 8 15.59 -23.77 55.06
N GLN A 9 14.84 -24.76 54.56
CA GLN A 9 14.70 -24.99 53.13
C GLN A 9 13.82 -23.88 52.55
N THR A 10 14.43 -22.95 51.82
CA THR A 10 13.73 -22.05 50.91
C THR A 10 13.56 -22.75 49.57
N THR A 11 12.31 -23.07 49.28
CA THR A 11 11.77 -23.51 47.99
C THR A 11 12.13 -22.53 46.87
N THR A 12 12.77 -23.03 45.81
CA THR A 12 12.90 -22.31 44.55
C THR A 12 11.66 -22.65 43.72
N GLU A 13 10.64 -21.78 43.79
CA GLU A 13 9.52 -21.82 42.85
C GLU A 13 10.05 -21.43 41.46
N GLU A 14 10.13 -22.42 40.55
CA GLU A 14 10.24 -22.14 39.12
C GLU A 14 9.01 -21.33 38.69
N LYS A 15 9.21 -20.02 38.47
CA LYS A 15 8.19 -19.17 37.85
C LYS A 15 7.96 -19.67 36.43
N SER A 16 6.87 -20.41 36.23
CA SER A 16 6.26 -20.64 34.92
C SER A 16 5.86 -19.29 34.33
N TYR A 17 6.76 -18.66 33.57
CA TYR A 17 6.43 -17.52 32.74
C TYR A 17 5.36 -17.97 31.74
N SER A 18 4.26 -17.22 31.64
CA SER A 18 3.27 -17.55 30.63
C SER A 18 3.90 -17.39 29.24
N GLN A 19 3.54 -18.23 28.26
CA GLN A 19 4.00 -18.07 26.87
C GLN A 19 3.73 -16.67 26.30
N ARG A 20 2.80 -15.91 26.91
CA ARG A 20 2.52 -14.50 26.58
C ARG A 20 3.66 -13.55 26.99
N ASP A 21 4.39 -13.86 28.07
CA ASP A 21 5.48 -13.04 28.60
C ASP A 21 6.77 -13.20 27.78
N LEU A 22 6.99 -14.38 27.19
CA LEU A 22 8.13 -14.66 26.30
C LEU A 22 8.00 -13.96 24.93
N ILE A 23 6.77 -13.69 24.47
CA ILE A 23 6.51 -13.04 23.16
C ILE A 23 6.59 -11.50 23.25
N ILE A 24 6.50 -10.93 24.46
CA ILE A 24 6.53 -9.48 24.68
C ILE A 24 7.97 -8.98 24.92
N SER A 25 8.86 -9.78 25.51
CA SER A 25 10.26 -9.37 25.75
C SER A 25 11.11 -9.32 24.47
N GLU A 26 10.83 -10.14 23.46
CA GLU A 26 11.51 -10.05 22.15
C GLU A 26 11.13 -8.79 21.32
N LYS A 27 10.05 -8.07 21.68
CA LYS A 27 9.37 -7.11 20.79
C LYS A 27 9.93 -5.69 20.72
N GLN A 28 10.88 -5.29 21.57
CA GLN A 28 11.36 -3.89 21.57
C GLN A 28 12.85 -3.73 21.29
N GLU A 29 13.69 -4.74 21.55
CA GLU A 29 15.14 -4.61 21.34
C GLU A 29 15.56 -4.91 19.89
N ASN A 30 14.89 -5.83 19.19
CA ASN A 30 15.25 -6.24 17.82
C ASN A 30 14.94 -5.23 16.70
N PHE A 31 14.23 -4.15 16.98
CA PHE A 31 13.83 -3.16 15.95
C PHE A 31 14.85 -2.04 15.73
N LYS A 32 15.85 -1.89 16.60
CA LYS A 32 16.81 -0.77 16.49
C LYS A 32 18.00 -1.04 15.56
N GLU A 33 18.26 -2.29 15.17
CA GLU A 33 19.45 -2.65 14.38
C GLU A 33 19.17 -3.73 13.31
N GLN A 34 18.15 -3.55 12.47
CA GLN A 34 18.07 -4.36 11.25
C GLN A 34 18.90 -3.72 10.15
N ASN A 35 19.77 -4.51 9.52
CA ASN A 35 20.53 -4.10 8.34
C ASN A 35 19.55 -3.67 7.24
N LEU A 36 19.41 -2.37 7.07
CA LEU A 36 18.36 -1.76 6.27
C LEU A 36 18.58 -1.94 4.75
N SER A 37 19.58 -2.68 4.26
CA SER A 37 19.92 -2.74 2.82
C SER A 37 19.30 -3.92 2.06
N GLU A 38 18.73 -4.91 2.75
CA GLU A 38 18.15 -6.12 2.15
C GLU A 38 16.82 -6.50 2.81
N TRP A 39 16.07 -7.43 2.19
CA TRP A 39 14.92 -8.04 2.85
C TRP A 39 15.36 -8.62 4.20
N SER A 40 14.81 -8.09 5.30
CA SER A 40 15.25 -8.47 6.63
C SER A 40 14.62 -9.80 7.07
N SER A 41 15.18 -10.39 8.12
CA SER A 41 14.59 -11.53 8.81
C SER A 41 13.11 -11.26 9.11
N PRO A 42 12.21 -12.27 9.04
CA PRO A 42 10.79 -12.06 9.13
C PRO A 42 10.38 -11.17 10.31
N LEU A 43 9.73 -10.06 9.99
CA LEU A 43 9.08 -9.19 10.95
C LEU A 43 8.08 -9.99 11.76
N LYS A 44 8.20 -9.93 13.09
CA LYS A 44 7.18 -10.44 14.02
C LYS A 44 6.24 -9.29 14.39
N LEU A 45 5.06 -9.24 13.79
CA LEU A 45 4.05 -8.24 14.07
C LEU A 45 2.92 -8.86 14.88
N LEU A 46 2.51 -8.22 15.97
CA LEU A 46 1.31 -8.62 16.71
C LEU A 46 0.14 -7.73 16.30
N SER A 47 -1.01 -8.32 16.06
CA SER A 47 -2.24 -7.58 15.78
C SER A 47 -2.58 -6.66 16.95
N GLN A 48 -3.26 -5.56 16.66
CA GLN A 48 -3.59 -4.56 17.68
C GLN A 48 -4.52 -5.12 18.78
N ASP A 49 -5.40 -6.05 18.42
CA ASP A 49 -6.26 -6.81 19.34
C ASP A 49 -5.50 -7.92 20.10
N LYS A 50 -4.23 -8.17 19.76
CA LYS A 50 -3.34 -9.19 20.35
C LYS A 50 -3.76 -10.63 20.10
N GLU A 51 -4.66 -10.88 19.15
CA GLU A 51 -5.19 -12.20 18.84
C GLU A 51 -4.39 -12.97 17.78
N ALA A 52 -3.47 -12.30 17.06
CA ALA A 52 -2.68 -12.92 16.01
C ALA A 52 -1.25 -12.39 15.94
N LEU A 53 -0.30 -13.29 15.64
CA LEU A 53 1.10 -12.97 15.39
C LEU A 53 1.46 -13.30 13.94
N LEU A 54 1.82 -12.27 13.16
CA LEU A 54 2.32 -12.41 11.80
C LEU A 54 3.85 -12.52 11.82
N LYS A 55 4.38 -13.48 11.07
CA LYS A 55 5.77 -13.52 10.62
C LYS A 55 5.79 -13.30 9.11
N VAL A 56 6.50 -12.26 8.65
CA VAL A 56 6.53 -11.87 7.24
C VAL A 56 7.87 -11.24 6.87
N PRO A 57 8.51 -11.58 5.74
CA PRO A 57 9.62 -10.81 5.22
C PRO A 57 9.24 -9.34 4.99
N VAL A 58 10.10 -8.43 5.43
CA VAL A 58 9.89 -6.99 5.29
C VAL A 58 11.12 -6.31 4.72
N LEU A 59 10.92 -5.25 3.95
CA LEU A 59 11.96 -4.29 3.60
C LEU A 59 11.48 -2.91 4.03
N PHE A 60 12.27 -2.23 4.86
CA PHE A 60 12.00 -0.87 5.32
C PHE A 60 12.81 0.16 4.53
N ALA A 61 12.20 1.30 4.23
CA ALA A 61 12.91 2.53 3.94
C ALA A 61 13.48 3.15 5.23
N SER A 62 14.42 4.10 5.12
CA SER A 62 14.91 4.87 6.27
C SER A 62 13.94 5.95 6.75
N PHE A 63 12.90 6.23 5.98
CA PHE A 63 11.90 7.26 6.28
C PHE A 63 10.56 6.89 5.64
N ASP A 64 9.51 7.59 6.02
CA ASP A 64 8.21 7.50 5.38
C ASP A 64 7.81 8.84 4.73
N GLN A 65 6.63 8.88 4.11
CA GLN A 65 6.13 10.06 3.40
C GLN A 65 6.00 11.31 4.30
N THR A 66 5.87 11.15 5.61
CA THR A 66 5.68 12.25 6.56
C THR A 66 7.00 12.81 7.10
N SER A 67 8.12 12.17 6.76
CA SER A 67 9.44 12.63 7.15
C SER A 67 9.76 14.01 6.57
N ARG A 68 10.69 14.73 7.22
CA ARG A 68 11.20 16.02 6.70
C ARG A 68 11.88 15.90 5.34
N LEU A 69 12.42 14.73 5.01
CA LEU A 69 13.06 14.48 3.72
C LEU A 69 12.03 14.35 2.61
N ALA A 70 10.93 13.63 2.87
CA ALA A 70 9.87 13.45 1.90
C ALA A 70 8.95 14.67 1.81
N SER A 71 8.57 15.28 2.94
CA SER A 71 7.59 16.38 3.04
C SER A 71 6.30 16.09 2.25
N GLY A 72 5.79 14.86 2.35
CA GLY A 72 4.68 14.33 1.56
C GLY A 72 3.51 13.86 2.43
N TYR A 73 3.05 14.68 3.37
CA TYR A 73 1.99 14.32 4.33
C TYR A 73 0.73 13.73 3.65
N GLY A 74 0.27 14.35 2.56
CA GLY A 74 -0.87 13.88 1.75
C GLY A 74 -0.50 13.20 0.43
N ALA A 75 0.77 12.83 0.24
CA ALA A 75 1.29 12.38 -1.06
C ALA A 75 1.03 10.90 -1.37
N CYS A 76 0.29 10.17 -0.53
CA CYS A 76 0.16 8.71 -0.62
C CYS A 76 -0.39 8.24 -1.97
N SER A 77 -1.41 8.89 -2.53
CA SER A 77 -1.95 8.53 -3.84
C SER A 77 -0.95 8.77 -4.97
N VAL A 78 -0.23 9.90 -4.96
CA VAL A 78 0.81 10.20 -5.95
C VAL A 78 1.96 9.19 -5.87
N ILE A 79 2.44 8.91 -4.64
CA ILE A 79 3.50 7.92 -4.42
C ILE A 79 3.04 6.52 -4.87
N ALA A 80 1.81 6.11 -4.56
CA ALA A 80 1.25 4.82 -4.98
C ALA A 80 1.18 4.72 -6.52
N ILE A 81 0.80 5.79 -7.22
CA ILE A 81 0.80 5.83 -8.69
C ILE A 81 2.22 5.70 -9.27
N LEU A 82 3.21 6.37 -8.68
CA LEU A 82 4.61 6.23 -9.11
C LEU A 82 5.14 4.80 -8.89
N ILE A 83 4.81 4.17 -7.77
CA ILE A 83 5.18 2.79 -7.47
C ILE A 83 4.49 1.83 -8.46
N ALA A 84 3.19 2.01 -8.70
CA ALA A 84 2.44 1.19 -9.66
C ALA A 84 3.04 1.29 -11.07
N HIS A 85 3.37 2.49 -11.53
CA HIS A 85 4.07 2.70 -12.79
C HIS A 85 5.44 2.02 -12.81
N TRP A 86 6.24 2.16 -11.75
CA TRP A 86 7.55 1.50 -11.65
C TRP A 86 7.43 -0.02 -11.76
N LEU A 87 6.44 -0.62 -11.10
CA LEU A 87 6.18 -2.06 -11.14
C LEU A 87 5.78 -2.53 -12.54
N HIS A 88 4.98 -1.75 -13.28
CA HIS A 88 4.66 -2.04 -14.69
C HIS A 88 5.90 -2.01 -15.58
N CYS A 89 6.81 -1.07 -15.35
CA CYS A 89 8.08 -1.01 -16.08
C CYS A 89 9.07 -2.11 -15.68
N ASN A 90 8.86 -2.75 -14.53
CA ASN A 90 9.77 -3.76 -13.95
C ASN A 90 8.99 -4.98 -13.41
N PRO A 91 8.21 -5.69 -14.24
CA PRO A 91 7.19 -6.64 -13.79
C PRO A 91 7.76 -7.79 -12.93
N LYS A 92 8.98 -8.24 -13.23
CA LYS A 92 9.66 -9.34 -12.52
C LYS A 92 10.44 -8.88 -11.29
N LEU A 93 10.42 -7.59 -10.97
CA LEU A 93 11.21 -7.01 -9.88
C LEU A 93 10.31 -6.37 -8.83
N ILE A 94 10.94 -6.00 -7.72
CA ILE A 94 10.42 -5.15 -6.65
C ILE A 94 11.47 -4.05 -6.43
N PRO A 95 11.09 -2.79 -6.11
CA PRO A 95 12.07 -1.75 -5.89
C PRO A 95 13.09 -2.17 -4.82
N THR A 96 14.37 -1.88 -5.03
CA THR A 96 15.32 -1.89 -3.92
C THR A 96 14.94 -0.80 -2.91
N ARG A 97 15.49 -0.86 -1.69
CA ARG A 97 15.26 0.22 -0.72
C ARG A 97 15.55 1.61 -1.29
N VAL A 98 16.69 1.79 -1.95
CA VAL A 98 17.08 3.10 -2.52
C VAL A 98 16.10 3.54 -3.60
N GLN A 99 15.62 2.62 -4.43
CA GLN A 99 14.59 2.92 -5.43
C GLN A 99 13.25 3.27 -4.77
N PHE A 100 12.85 2.57 -3.71
CA PHE A 100 11.64 2.85 -2.96
C PHE A 100 11.69 4.24 -2.29
N GLU A 101 12.80 4.56 -1.64
CA GLU A 101 13.06 5.89 -1.06
C GLU A 101 13.02 6.98 -2.14
N SER A 102 13.60 6.73 -3.31
CA SER A 102 13.53 7.65 -4.45
C SER A 102 12.10 7.88 -4.93
N LEU A 103 11.29 6.82 -5.04
CA LEU A 103 9.87 6.90 -5.42
C LEU A 103 9.06 7.73 -4.40
N ILE A 104 9.33 7.58 -3.10
CA ILE A 104 8.69 8.39 -2.04
C ILE A 104 9.05 9.87 -2.19
N ILE A 105 10.33 10.20 -2.40
CA ILE A 105 10.80 11.58 -2.58
C ILE A 105 10.19 12.20 -3.85
N GLN A 106 10.24 11.48 -4.98
CA GLN A 106 9.69 11.93 -6.25
C GLN A 106 8.18 12.15 -6.12
N GLY A 107 7.43 11.18 -5.61
CA GLY A 107 5.98 11.29 -5.48
C GLY A 107 5.56 12.43 -4.56
N SER A 108 6.30 12.65 -3.48
CA SER A 108 6.08 13.80 -2.60
C SER A 108 6.37 15.14 -3.30
N SER A 109 7.37 15.17 -4.17
CA SER A 109 7.67 16.37 -4.98
C SER A 109 6.58 16.68 -6.00
N GLU A 110 6.11 15.66 -6.73
CA GLU A 110 5.01 15.77 -7.71
C GLU A 110 3.72 16.21 -7.01
N TRP A 111 3.42 15.64 -5.84
CA TRP A 111 2.27 16.05 -5.03
C TRP A 111 2.35 17.53 -4.60
N ARG A 112 3.51 18.01 -4.18
CA ARG A 112 3.70 19.44 -3.83
C ARG A 112 3.57 20.35 -5.06
N ALA A 113 4.09 19.92 -6.21
CA ALA A 113 3.94 20.68 -7.45
C ALA A 113 2.45 20.88 -7.77
N LEU A 114 1.69 19.78 -7.85
CA LEU A 114 0.25 19.82 -8.09
C LEU A 114 -0.52 20.63 -7.05
N SER A 115 -0.21 20.45 -5.77
CA SER A 115 -0.87 21.19 -4.68
C SER A 115 -0.66 22.72 -4.78
N ASN A 116 0.44 23.15 -5.40
CA ASN A 116 0.79 24.56 -5.56
C ASN A 116 0.39 25.13 -6.92
N GLU A 117 0.08 24.30 -7.91
CA GLU A 117 -0.23 24.74 -9.27
C GLU A 117 -1.51 25.56 -9.38
N SER A 118 -2.52 25.25 -8.56
CA SER A 118 -3.78 26.01 -8.58
C SER A 118 -4.56 25.91 -7.28
N SER A 119 -5.42 26.90 -7.06
CA SER A 119 -6.41 26.88 -5.97
C SER A 119 -7.44 25.77 -6.13
N TYR A 120 -7.55 25.12 -7.31
CA TYR A 120 -8.45 23.99 -7.54
C TYR A 120 -8.16 22.83 -6.57
N TYR A 121 -6.90 22.42 -6.45
CA TYR A 121 -6.53 21.30 -5.59
C TYR A 121 -6.74 21.63 -4.10
N GLN A 122 -6.42 22.85 -3.70
CA GLN A 122 -6.63 23.34 -2.33
C GLN A 122 -8.12 23.44 -1.96
N ASN A 123 -8.97 23.82 -2.93
CA ASN A 123 -10.41 23.92 -2.74
C ASN A 123 -11.10 22.55 -2.79
N LYS A 124 -10.56 21.59 -3.56
CA LYS A 124 -11.13 20.24 -3.71
C LYS A 124 -10.75 19.32 -2.55
N PHE A 125 -9.53 19.45 -2.00
CA PHE A 125 -9.01 18.56 -0.96
C PHE A 125 -8.60 19.32 0.30
N TYR A 126 -9.52 19.46 1.26
CA TYR A 126 -9.25 20.18 2.52
C TYR A 126 -8.13 19.57 3.36
N ASN A 127 -7.89 18.25 3.26
CA ASN A 127 -6.78 17.54 3.90
C ASN A 127 -5.55 17.37 2.99
N ASN A 128 -5.60 17.84 1.74
CA ASN A 128 -4.59 17.65 0.69
C ASN A 128 -4.28 16.18 0.32
N HIS A 129 -5.14 15.22 0.71
CA HIS A 129 -5.06 13.84 0.21
C HIS A 129 -5.81 13.75 -1.11
N PHE A 130 -5.09 13.57 -2.22
CA PHE A 130 -5.73 13.47 -3.53
C PHE A 130 -6.35 12.08 -3.72
N ASP A 131 -7.54 12.02 -4.29
CA ASP A 131 -8.07 10.78 -4.86
C ASP A 131 -7.19 10.31 -6.05
N ILE A 132 -7.21 9.01 -6.35
CA ILE A 132 -6.37 8.43 -7.41
C ILE A 132 -6.73 8.94 -8.80
N GLU A 133 -8.01 9.26 -9.05
CA GLU A 133 -8.51 9.75 -10.34
C GLU A 133 -7.90 11.12 -10.66
N THR A 134 -7.79 11.99 -9.66
CA THR A 134 -7.15 13.29 -9.75
C THR A 134 -5.69 13.15 -10.15
N VAL A 135 -4.97 12.19 -9.56
CA VAL A 135 -3.56 11.93 -9.89
C VAL A 135 -3.40 11.39 -11.31
N ILE A 136 -4.29 10.50 -11.75
CA ILE A 136 -4.28 9.95 -13.11
C ILE A 136 -4.59 11.02 -14.14
N ASN A 137 -5.61 11.85 -13.87
CA ASN A 137 -6.00 12.95 -14.75
C ASN A 137 -4.92 14.02 -14.87
N ALA A 138 -4.09 14.20 -13.83
CA ALA A 138 -2.91 15.06 -13.88
C ALA A 138 -1.80 14.51 -14.81
N GLY A 139 -1.87 13.24 -15.21
CA GLY A 139 -0.96 12.67 -16.21
C GLY A 139 0.49 12.52 -15.75
N ILE A 140 0.75 12.46 -14.44
CA ILE A 140 2.11 12.39 -13.86
C ILE A 140 2.89 11.18 -14.38
N ARG A 141 2.19 10.05 -14.59
CA ARG A 141 2.73 8.81 -15.16
C ARG A 141 1.73 8.20 -16.14
N PRO A 142 2.17 7.45 -17.16
CA PRO A 142 1.31 6.85 -18.18
C PRO A 142 0.57 5.61 -17.64
N VAL A 143 -0.25 5.78 -16.62
CA VAL A 143 -1.10 4.72 -16.06
C VAL A 143 -2.57 5.11 -16.09
N SER A 144 -3.46 4.13 -16.01
CA SER A 144 -4.91 4.31 -15.92
C SER A 144 -5.54 3.27 -15.00
N ILE A 145 -6.79 3.52 -14.58
CA ILE A 145 -7.60 2.53 -13.84
C ILE A 145 -8.36 1.66 -14.86
N CYS A 146 -8.25 0.35 -14.70
CA CYS A 146 -9.04 -0.63 -15.43
C CYS A 146 -10.34 -0.91 -14.65
N THR A 147 -11.39 -0.13 -14.90
CA THR A 147 -12.62 -0.15 -14.08
C THR A 147 -13.32 -1.51 -14.07
N ASP A 148 -13.23 -2.27 -15.16
CA ASP A 148 -13.76 -3.64 -15.31
C ASP A 148 -13.01 -4.69 -14.47
N ARG A 149 -11.78 -4.40 -14.04
CA ARG A 149 -10.96 -5.29 -13.20
C ARG A 149 -10.74 -4.76 -11.79
N SER A 150 -11.13 -3.51 -11.53
CA SER A 150 -11.16 -2.92 -10.19
C SER A 150 -12.29 -3.53 -9.37
N VAL A 151 -12.10 -3.54 -8.06
CA VAL A 151 -13.05 -4.15 -7.13
C VAL A 151 -13.24 -3.23 -5.93
N THR A 152 -14.50 -3.01 -5.55
CA THR A 152 -14.90 -2.30 -4.33
C THR A 152 -15.61 -3.27 -3.40
N GLY A 153 -15.29 -3.20 -2.12
CA GLY A 153 -15.95 -3.98 -1.10
C GLY A 153 -15.77 -3.36 0.27
N MET A 154 -16.00 -4.14 1.33
CA MET A 154 -16.00 -3.63 2.69
C MET A 154 -15.28 -4.57 3.65
N PHE A 155 -14.57 -4.00 4.62
CA PHE A 155 -14.01 -4.76 5.74
C PHE A 155 -15.07 -5.09 6.80
N GLY A 156 -14.97 -6.29 7.37
CA GLY A 156 -15.73 -6.66 8.56
C GLY A 156 -17.24 -6.80 8.36
N VAL A 157 -17.73 -6.97 7.12
CA VAL A 157 -19.16 -7.08 6.81
C VAL A 157 -19.88 -8.14 7.66
N GLU A 158 -19.17 -9.22 8.00
CA GLU A 158 -19.66 -10.31 8.85
C GLU A 158 -20.00 -9.89 10.29
N LYS A 159 -19.56 -8.69 10.72
CA LYS A 159 -19.84 -8.12 12.05
C LYS A 159 -21.09 -7.26 12.09
N PHE A 160 -21.68 -6.93 10.93
CA PHE A 160 -22.79 -5.99 10.84
C PHE A 160 -23.95 -6.62 10.06
N ASN A 161 -25.08 -6.85 10.74
CA ASN A 161 -26.27 -7.46 10.11
C ASN A 161 -26.76 -6.70 8.88
N LEU A 162 -26.57 -5.38 8.82
CA LEU A 162 -26.96 -4.54 7.67
C LEU A 162 -25.98 -4.62 6.49
N LEU A 163 -24.79 -5.18 6.67
CA LEU A 163 -23.76 -5.31 5.63
C LEU A 163 -23.58 -6.76 5.16
N LYS A 164 -24.36 -7.73 5.67
CA LYS A 164 -24.18 -9.16 5.40
C LYS A 164 -24.17 -9.53 3.91
N ASP A 165 -24.87 -8.76 3.09
CA ASP A 165 -25.00 -8.98 1.64
C ASP A 165 -24.02 -8.12 0.83
N MET A 166 -23.14 -7.36 1.51
CA MET A 166 -22.12 -6.53 0.88
C MET A 166 -20.89 -7.35 0.52
N PHE A 167 -20.16 -6.87 -0.48
CA PHE A 167 -18.98 -7.53 -1.01
C PHE A 167 -17.85 -7.55 0.02
N SER A 168 -17.55 -8.74 0.57
CA SER A 168 -16.60 -8.90 1.67
C SER A 168 -15.15 -8.89 1.19
N LEU A 169 -14.20 -8.81 2.14
CA LEU A 169 -12.77 -9.03 1.85
C LEU A 169 -12.49 -10.38 1.21
N ASP A 170 -13.22 -11.43 1.59
CA ASP A 170 -13.05 -12.75 0.97
C ASP A 170 -13.52 -12.75 -0.49
N ASN A 171 -14.66 -12.09 -0.78
CA ASN A 171 -15.14 -11.97 -2.16
C ASN A 171 -14.20 -11.13 -3.03
N MET A 172 -13.65 -10.04 -2.47
CA MET A 172 -12.62 -9.24 -3.14
C MET A 172 -11.37 -10.06 -3.43
N TRP A 173 -10.86 -10.78 -2.43
CA TRP A 173 -9.67 -11.59 -2.58
C TRP A 173 -9.85 -12.69 -3.64
N GLU A 174 -10.98 -13.41 -3.60
CA GLU A 174 -11.31 -14.42 -4.61
C GLU A 174 -11.34 -13.80 -6.01
N THR A 175 -11.95 -12.62 -6.17
CA THR A 175 -12.05 -11.93 -7.45
C THR A 175 -10.68 -11.51 -8.00
N ILE A 176 -9.85 -10.86 -7.18
CA ILE A 176 -8.55 -10.36 -7.65
C ILE A 176 -7.53 -11.49 -7.88
N THR A 177 -7.64 -12.59 -7.13
CA THR A 177 -6.78 -13.77 -7.28
C THR A 177 -7.27 -14.78 -8.32
N LYS A 178 -8.48 -14.60 -8.85
CA LYS A 178 -8.98 -15.39 -9.98
C LYS A 178 -8.10 -15.21 -11.20
N ASP A 179 -7.84 -16.29 -11.93
CA ASP A 179 -7.10 -16.26 -13.20
C ASP A 179 -5.73 -15.58 -13.09
N LEU A 180 -5.03 -15.77 -11.96
CA LEU A 180 -3.64 -15.33 -11.85
C LEU A 180 -2.78 -16.07 -12.88
N THR A 181 -2.04 -15.29 -13.67
CA THR A 181 -1.12 -15.80 -14.68
C THR A 181 0.33 -15.56 -14.23
N THR A 182 1.29 -15.70 -15.15
CA THR A 182 2.68 -15.31 -14.91
C THR A 182 2.87 -13.80 -14.81
N GLU A 183 1.94 -12.99 -15.33
CA GLU A 183 2.02 -11.54 -15.25
C GLU A 183 1.43 -11.03 -13.93
N PRO A 184 2.13 -10.14 -13.21
CA PRO A 184 1.65 -9.61 -11.95
C PRO A 184 0.43 -8.69 -12.15
N LYS A 185 -0.53 -8.78 -11.24
CA LYS A 185 -1.61 -7.79 -11.13
C LYS A 185 -1.21 -6.71 -10.14
N ILE A 186 -1.33 -5.45 -10.53
CA ILE A 186 -0.96 -4.30 -9.69
C ILE A 186 -2.23 -3.52 -9.36
N PHE A 187 -2.50 -3.35 -8.08
CA PHE A 187 -3.62 -2.57 -7.57
C PHE A 187 -3.13 -1.41 -6.72
N VAL A 188 -3.78 -0.25 -6.82
CA VAL A 188 -3.71 0.78 -5.79
C VAL A 188 -4.92 0.58 -4.88
N VAL A 189 -4.67 0.32 -3.61
CA VAL A 189 -5.70 0.08 -2.60
C VAL A 189 -5.94 1.36 -1.82
N GLY A 190 -7.15 1.88 -1.89
CA GLY A 190 -7.64 3.01 -1.10
C GLY A 190 -8.46 2.53 0.09
N TRP A 191 -8.08 2.90 1.30
CA TRP A 191 -8.90 2.66 2.49
C TRP A 191 -8.57 3.64 3.61
N ASN A 192 -9.62 4.25 4.19
CA ASN A 192 -9.52 5.18 5.32
C ASN A 192 -8.54 6.33 5.03
N ASP A 193 -8.80 7.08 3.95
CA ASP A 193 -8.06 8.28 3.50
C ASP A 193 -6.57 8.03 3.18
N HIS A 194 -6.20 6.78 2.92
CA HIS A 194 -4.84 6.38 2.61
C HIS A 194 -4.78 5.40 1.44
N PHE A 195 -3.70 5.50 0.67
CA PHE A 195 -3.45 4.68 -0.51
C PHE A 195 -2.12 3.93 -0.39
N PHE A 196 -2.13 2.66 -0.75
CA PHE A 196 -0.94 1.81 -0.81
C PHE A 196 -1.02 0.88 -2.03
N VAL A 197 0.08 0.22 -2.41
CA VAL A 197 0.12 -0.66 -3.58
C VAL A 197 0.07 -2.12 -3.16
N LEU A 198 -0.76 -2.89 -3.86
CA LEU A 198 -0.85 -4.34 -3.77
C LEU A 198 -0.36 -4.95 -5.10
N LYS A 199 0.73 -5.72 -5.07
CA LYS A 199 1.22 -6.49 -6.22
C LYS A 199 0.90 -7.97 -6.00
N LEU A 200 0.15 -8.58 -6.89
CA LEU A 200 -0.23 -10.00 -6.83
C LEU A 200 0.45 -10.80 -7.92
N GLU A 201 1.11 -11.87 -7.51
CA GLU A 201 1.67 -12.92 -8.37
C GLU A 201 1.09 -14.29 -7.98
N LEU A 202 1.46 -15.34 -8.72
CA LEU A 202 0.91 -16.68 -8.53
C LEU A 202 1.17 -17.23 -7.11
N HIS A 203 2.39 -17.05 -6.58
CA HIS A 203 2.79 -17.58 -5.27
C HIS A 203 3.20 -16.51 -4.26
N VAL A 204 3.20 -15.23 -4.65
CA VAL A 204 3.59 -14.13 -3.77
C VAL A 204 2.64 -12.93 -3.87
N CYS A 205 2.37 -12.28 -2.74
CA CYS A 205 1.68 -10.99 -2.66
C CYS A 205 2.66 -9.98 -2.05
N TYR A 206 2.65 -8.74 -2.52
CA TYR A 206 3.36 -7.63 -1.88
C TYR A 206 2.39 -6.53 -1.48
N ILE A 207 2.57 -5.99 -0.27
CA ILE A 207 1.97 -4.72 0.17
C ILE A 207 3.11 -3.71 0.29
N ILE A 208 3.00 -2.61 -0.44
CA ILE A 208 3.99 -1.52 -0.47
C ILE A 208 3.30 -0.25 -0.01
N ASP A 209 3.72 0.30 1.13
CA ASP A 209 3.05 1.40 1.79
C ASP A 209 4.07 2.48 2.21
N SER A 210 3.80 3.72 1.78
CA SER A 210 4.65 4.87 2.05
C SER A 210 4.42 5.50 3.43
N TYR A 211 3.42 5.05 4.19
CA TYR A 211 3.11 5.57 5.52
C TYR A 211 3.31 4.53 6.62
N GLY A 212 4.41 4.69 7.37
CA GLY A 212 4.88 3.66 8.30
C GLY A 212 3.89 3.34 9.43
N SER A 213 3.22 4.35 9.96
CA SER A 213 2.33 4.21 11.14
C SER A 213 1.12 3.30 10.90
N ARG A 214 0.85 2.93 9.64
CA ARG A 214 -0.15 1.91 9.27
C ARG A 214 0.28 0.49 9.61
N LEU A 215 1.58 0.20 9.62
CA LEU A 215 2.11 -1.12 9.99
C LEU A 215 2.01 -1.36 11.51
N PHE A 216 2.48 -0.39 12.29
CA PHE A 216 2.30 -0.34 13.74
C PHE A 216 2.46 1.09 14.26
N ARG A 217 1.87 1.38 15.41
CA ARG A 217 1.92 2.70 16.04
C ARG A 217 3.36 3.13 16.31
N GLY A 218 3.75 4.29 15.79
CA GLY A 218 5.07 4.88 15.98
C GLY A 218 6.11 4.46 14.93
N CYS A 219 5.73 3.59 13.98
CA CYS A 219 6.56 3.36 12.80
C CYS A 219 6.64 4.63 11.94
N ASN A 220 7.86 5.05 11.64
CA ASN A 220 8.18 6.23 10.84
C ASN A 220 8.99 5.87 9.58
N GLN A 221 8.88 4.60 9.15
CA GLN A 221 9.55 4.04 7.99
C GLN A 221 8.50 3.50 7.02
N ALA A 222 8.57 3.89 5.76
CA ALA A 222 7.81 3.22 4.72
C ALA A 222 8.27 1.76 4.60
N TYR A 223 7.40 0.87 4.13
CA TYR A 223 7.65 -0.56 4.19
C TYR A 223 7.10 -1.31 2.97
N MET A 224 7.73 -2.45 2.69
CA MET A 224 7.25 -3.47 1.76
C MET A 224 7.16 -4.80 2.49
N LEU A 225 5.97 -5.39 2.54
CA LEU A 225 5.75 -6.74 3.05
C LEU A 225 5.71 -7.72 1.88
N LYS A 226 6.38 -8.86 2.00
CA LYS A 226 6.32 -9.96 1.03
C LYS A 226 5.62 -11.15 1.66
N PHE A 227 4.49 -11.54 1.10
CA PHE A 227 3.72 -12.71 1.53
C PHE A 227 3.97 -13.85 0.55
N ASP A 228 4.89 -14.75 0.91
CA ASP A 228 5.23 -15.97 0.17
C ASP A 228 5.16 -17.18 1.13
N ASP A 229 5.67 -18.34 0.70
CA ASP A 229 5.67 -19.58 1.48
C ASP A 229 6.38 -19.49 2.85
N SER A 230 7.17 -18.44 3.10
CA SER A 230 7.80 -18.19 4.40
C SER A 230 6.90 -17.43 5.38
N SER A 231 5.78 -16.88 4.91
CA SER A 231 4.86 -16.08 5.72
C SER A 231 3.88 -16.96 6.49
N VAL A 232 3.68 -16.63 7.76
CA VAL A 232 2.83 -17.41 8.67
C VAL A 232 2.11 -16.48 9.65
N ILE A 233 0.83 -16.74 9.89
CA ILE A 233 0.06 -16.13 10.97
C ILE A 233 -0.28 -17.19 12.01
N TYR A 234 0.07 -16.91 13.26
CA TYR A 234 -0.26 -17.75 14.42
C TYR A 234 -1.41 -17.14 15.23
N GLY A 235 -2.22 -18.01 15.83
CA GLY A 235 -3.20 -17.65 16.86
C GLY A 235 -2.57 -17.53 18.24
N THR A 236 -3.39 -17.15 19.23
CA THR A 236 -2.97 -16.97 20.63
C THR A 236 -2.54 -18.28 21.31
N ASP A 237 -3.01 -19.41 20.80
CA ASP A 237 -2.66 -20.79 21.18
C ASP A 237 -1.50 -21.38 20.36
N GLN A 238 -0.81 -20.53 19.58
CA GLN A 238 0.28 -20.91 18.67
C GLN A 238 -0.13 -21.83 17.51
N GLN A 239 -1.42 -22.04 17.28
CA GLN A 239 -1.87 -22.75 16.08
C GLN A 239 -1.63 -21.88 14.84
N ILE A 240 -1.30 -22.53 13.72
CA ILE A 240 -1.15 -21.85 12.44
C ILE A 240 -2.54 -21.51 11.90
N LEU A 241 -2.85 -20.22 11.78
CA LEU A 241 -4.12 -19.73 11.23
C LEU A 241 -4.07 -19.59 9.71
N CYS A 242 -2.91 -19.20 9.18
CA CYS A 242 -2.71 -18.97 7.75
C CYS A 242 -1.21 -19.08 7.40
N THR A 243 -0.91 -19.45 6.16
CA THR A 243 0.46 -19.52 5.61
C THR A 243 0.50 -18.97 4.20
N GLY A 244 1.69 -18.71 3.68
CA GLY A 244 1.85 -18.39 2.27
C GLY A 244 1.32 -17.01 1.90
N LYS A 245 0.99 -16.88 0.61
CA LYS A 245 0.40 -15.66 0.03
C LYS A 245 -0.90 -15.23 0.70
N ASP A 246 -1.73 -16.17 1.18
CA ASP A 246 -3.03 -15.85 1.79
C ASP A 246 -2.91 -15.11 3.12
N CYS A 247 -1.71 -15.10 3.73
CA CYS A 247 -1.41 -14.22 4.87
C CYS A 247 -1.58 -12.73 4.51
N CYS A 248 -1.50 -12.35 3.23
CA CYS A 248 -1.75 -11.00 2.74
C CYS A 248 -3.21 -10.56 2.97
N LYS A 249 -4.18 -11.43 2.67
CA LYS A 249 -5.60 -11.21 2.98
C LYS A 249 -5.84 -11.10 4.49
N GLU A 250 -5.29 -12.04 5.25
CA GLU A 250 -5.43 -12.05 6.70
C GLU A 250 -4.70 -10.88 7.37
N TYR A 251 -3.62 -10.37 6.80
CA TYR A 251 -2.97 -9.14 7.24
C TYR A 251 -3.93 -7.96 7.16
N MET A 252 -4.58 -7.77 5.99
CA MET A 252 -5.58 -6.70 5.83
C MET A 252 -6.72 -6.85 6.86
N ARG A 253 -7.22 -8.07 7.09
CA ARG A 253 -8.29 -8.32 8.07
C ARG A 253 -7.87 -8.07 9.51
N LYS A 254 -6.80 -8.74 9.97
CA LYS A 254 -6.44 -8.86 11.40
C LYS A 254 -5.49 -7.77 11.89
N PHE A 255 -4.71 -7.17 11.00
CA PHE A 255 -3.67 -6.19 11.37
C PHE A 255 -4.03 -4.79 10.90
N LEU A 256 -4.57 -4.65 9.68
CA LEU A 256 -4.90 -3.34 9.11
C LEU A 256 -6.27 -2.84 9.57
N SER A 257 -7.33 -3.67 9.51
CA SER A 257 -8.72 -3.23 9.76
C SER A 257 -9.29 -3.57 11.12
N SER A 258 -8.76 -4.58 11.82
CA SER A 258 -9.43 -5.22 12.97
C SER A 258 -9.89 -4.25 14.05
N THR A 259 -9.03 -3.30 14.46
CA THR A 259 -9.35 -2.37 15.53
C THR A 259 -10.42 -1.36 15.13
N ILE A 260 -10.41 -0.89 13.88
CA ILE A 260 -11.45 0.00 13.36
C ILE A 260 -12.79 -0.75 13.29
N VAL A 261 -12.80 -1.97 12.73
CA VAL A 261 -13.99 -2.82 12.66
C VAL A 261 -14.56 -3.10 14.05
N MET A 262 -13.71 -3.49 15.01
CA MET A 262 -14.13 -3.77 16.40
C MET A 262 -14.72 -2.55 17.10
N ASN A 263 -14.16 -1.36 16.89
CA ASN A 263 -14.68 -0.13 17.50
C ASN A 263 -16.03 0.24 16.89
N LEU A 264 -16.15 0.18 15.57
CA LEU A 264 -17.41 0.42 14.86
C LEU A 264 -18.47 -0.61 15.26
N GLU A 265 -18.12 -1.89 15.43
CA GLU A 265 -19.06 -2.92 15.89
C GLU A 265 -19.63 -2.58 17.28
N LYS A 266 -18.81 -2.08 18.21
CA LYS A 266 -19.26 -1.66 19.55
C LYS A 266 -20.21 -0.47 19.48
N GLU A 267 -19.90 0.54 18.67
CA GLU A 267 -20.74 1.72 18.49
C GLU A 267 -22.06 1.39 17.79
N TYR A 268 -22.00 0.51 16.79
CA TYR A 268 -23.15 0.02 16.05
C TYR A 268 -24.12 -0.74 16.97
N LYS A 269 -23.61 -1.67 17.79
CA LYS A 269 -24.43 -2.41 18.77
C LYS A 269 -25.06 -1.51 19.84
N ARG A 270 -24.47 -0.35 20.11
CA ARG A 270 -25.03 0.67 21.02
C ARG A 270 -26.02 1.62 20.32
N GLY A 271 -26.21 1.49 19.00
CA GLY A 271 -27.09 2.34 18.21
C GLY A 271 -26.55 3.76 17.97
N TYR A 272 -25.24 3.99 18.15
CA TYR A 272 -24.63 5.32 18.00
C TYR A 272 -24.30 5.69 16.56
N ILE A 273 -24.16 4.69 15.69
CA ILE A 273 -23.80 4.90 14.29
C ILE A 273 -24.79 4.20 13.37
N GLN A 274 -24.95 4.78 12.18
CA GLN A 274 -25.86 4.29 11.16
C GLN A 274 -25.12 3.80 9.93
N LEU A 275 -25.88 3.18 9.03
CA LEU A 275 -25.38 2.54 7.82
C LEU A 275 -24.50 3.46 6.93
N PRO A 276 -24.84 4.74 6.66
CA PRO A 276 -23.98 5.62 5.86
C PRO A 276 -22.58 5.80 6.44
N TYR A 277 -22.46 5.87 7.77
CA TYR A 277 -21.16 5.99 8.44
C TYR A 277 -20.34 4.71 8.35
N LEU A 278 -20.99 3.54 8.39
CA LEU A 278 -20.31 2.26 8.16
C LEU A 278 -19.76 2.17 6.74
N TYR A 279 -20.53 2.61 5.72
CA TYR A 279 -20.04 2.68 4.35
C TYR A 279 -18.76 3.52 4.24
N GLU A 280 -18.80 4.74 4.77
CA GLU A 280 -17.65 5.65 4.74
C GLU A 280 -16.39 5.05 5.40
N LYS A 281 -16.53 4.33 6.52
CA LYS A 281 -15.37 3.83 7.28
C LYS A 281 -14.86 2.45 6.83
N LEU A 282 -15.73 1.62 6.26
CA LEU A 282 -15.39 0.23 5.95
C LEU A 282 -15.15 -0.03 4.46
N GLN A 283 -15.60 0.85 3.56
CA GLN A 283 -15.38 0.70 2.13
C GLN A 283 -13.89 0.75 1.79
N VAL A 284 -13.44 -0.25 1.04
CA VAL A 284 -12.10 -0.36 0.47
C VAL A 284 -12.19 -0.52 -1.03
N ASP A 285 -11.34 0.21 -1.74
CA ASP A 285 -11.28 0.22 -3.20
C ASP A 285 -9.95 -0.37 -3.66
N MET A 286 -9.97 -1.45 -4.43
CA MET A 286 -8.80 -2.06 -5.06
C MET A 286 -8.81 -1.72 -6.55
N SER A 287 -8.12 -0.65 -6.90
CA SER A 287 -8.11 -0.13 -8.27
C SER A 287 -7.03 -0.82 -9.10
N TYR A 288 -7.44 -1.58 -10.12
CA TYR A 288 -6.51 -2.27 -11.02
C TYR A 288 -5.81 -1.26 -11.91
N MET A 289 -4.47 -1.23 -11.87
CA MET A 289 -3.66 -0.28 -12.63
C MET A 289 -3.23 -0.87 -13.98
N CYS A 290 -3.45 -0.13 -15.07
CA CYS A 290 -2.90 -0.44 -16.39
C CYS A 290 -1.78 0.52 -16.75
N LEU A 291 -0.83 0.04 -17.56
CA LEU A 291 0.10 0.88 -18.28
C LEU A 291 -0.57 1.34 -19.58
N ASN A 292 -0.57 2.65 -19.84
CA ASN A 292 -1.08 3.20 -21.09
C ASN A 292 -0.08 2.88 -22.21
N ALA A 293 -0.58 2.48 -23.38
CA ALA A 293 0.27 2.35 -24.55
C ALA A 293 0.92 3.71 -24.86
N PRO A 294 2.20 3.76 -25.27
CA PRO A 294 2.79 5.00 -25.72
C PRO A 294 1.97 5.56 -26.87
N SER A 295 1.50 6.80 -26.73
CA SER A 295 0.78 7.50 -27.80
C SER A 295 1.63 7.52 -29.06
N PRO A 296 1.10 7.16 -30.25
CA PRO A 296 1.84 7.32 -31.49
C PRO A 296 2.19 8.80 -31.66
N VAL A 297 3.48 9.11 -31.72
CA VAL A 297 3.97 10.45 -32.05
C VAL A 297 3.41 10.82 -33.42
N PRO A 298 2.76 11.99 -33.60
CA PRO A 298 2.39 12.43 -34.93
C PRO A 298 3.69 12.64 -35.71
N SER A 299 3.89 11.86 -36.76
CA SER A 299 4.97 12.07 -37.72
C SER A 299 4.82 13.48 -38.26
N SER A 300 5.77 14.36 -37.94
CA SER A 300 5.90 15.65 -38.59
C SER A 300 6.10 15.39 -40.08
N SER A 301 5.07 15.64 -40.87
CA SER A 301 5.18 15.70 -42.32
C SER A 301 6.10 16.89 -42.65
N SER A 302 7.33 16.58 -43.04
CA SER A 302 8.20 17.56 -43.69
C SER A 302 7.56 17.94 -45.03
N SER A 303 6.90 19.09 -45.09
CA SER A 303 6.54 19.71 -46.36
C SER A 303 7.82 20.22 -47.02
N SER A 304 8.30 19.48 -48.02
CA SER A 304 9.28 19.97 -48.97
C SER A 304 8.65 21.13 -49.77
N PHE A 305 9.11 22.35 -49.52
CA PHE A 305 8.81 23.48 -50.38
C PHE A 305 9.59 23.34 -51.69
N ASP A 306 8.88 22.96 -52.75
CA ASP A 306 9.39 23.03 -54.12
C ASP A 306 9.39 24.49 -54.58
N VAL A 307 10.58 25.07 -54.74
CA VAL A 307 10.77 26.39 -55.36
C VAL A 307 10.83 26.17 -56.88
N SER A 308 9.73 26.45 -57.57
CA SER A 308 9.72 26.61 -59.03
C SER A 308 9.43 28.07 -59.37
N SER A 309 10.48 28.81 -59.73
CA SER A 309 10.38 30.14 -60.34
C SER A 309 10.10 30.02 -61.85
N PRO A 310 9.19 30.83 -62.44
CA PRO A 310 9.17 31.05 -63.87
C PRO A 310 9.94 32.33 -64.24
N VAL A 311 10.84 32.18 -65.21
CA VAL A 311 11.54 33.24 -65.92
C VAL A 311 10.55 33.96 -66.87
N PRO A 312 10.55 35.31 -66.97
CA PRO A 312 9.83 35.99 -68.03
C PRO A 312 10.73 36.15 -69.26
N SER A 313 10.36 35.50 -70.37
CA SER A 313 10.92 35.73 -71.69
C SER A 313 10.29 36.97 -72.33
N SER A 314 11.14 37.87 -72.81
CA SER A 314 10.82 39.03 -73.61
C SER A 314 10.32 38.65 -75.01
N SER A 315 9.33 39.40 -75.52
CA SER A 315 9.12 39.54 -76.96
C SER A 315 8.58 40.93 -77.28
N LEU A 316 9.43 41.70 -77.94
CA LEU A 316 9.14 42.95 -78.65
C LEU A 316 8.26 42.64 -79.89
N SER A 317 7.25 43.45 -80.13
CA SER A 317 6.74 43.72 -81.50
C SER A 317 5.93 45.02 -81.54
N SER A 318 6.67 46.06 -81.91
CA SER A 318 6.43 47.28 -82.68
C SER A 318 5.11 47.56 -83.47
N TYR A 319 4.86 48.88 -83.62
CA TYR A 319 4.04 49.64 -84.61
C TYR A 319 2.51 49.50 -84.48
N ILE A 320 1.69 50.57 -84.38
CA ILE A 320 1.66 51.92 -84.99
C ILE A 320 1.24 52.97 -83.96
#